data_AF-A0A0N0K6Q9-F1
#
_entry.id   AF-A0A0N0K6Q9-F1
#
_cell.length_a   1.000
_cell.length_b   1.000
_cell.length_c   1.000
_cell.angle_alpha   90.00
_cell.angle_beta   90.00
_cell.angle_gamma   90.00
#
_symmetry.space_group_name_H-M   'P 1'
#
loop_
_entity.id
_entity.type
_entity.pdbx_description
1 polymer ?
#
loop_
_entity_poly.entity_id
_entity_poly.type
_entity_poly.pdbx_seq_one_letter_code
_entity_poly.pdbx_strand_id
1 'polypeptide(L)'
;MGISAETVRFDDHTMWVDLRDGRTIGVPLAWFPRLLHATPEQRAAVMISPSGRGLHWDVLDEDISVPGLLEGRGDLTSARSTAA
;
A
#
# COMPACT_ATOMS: atom_id res chain seq x y z
N MET A 1 -3.01 20.36 -6.93
CA MET A 1 -3.51 19.53 -5.82
C MET A 1 -3.30 18.09 -6.21
N GLY A 2 -2.40 17.37 -5.53
CA GLY A 2 -2.04 15.99 -5.88
C GLY A 2 -2.53 15.03 -4.82
N ILE A 3 -2.78 13.78 -5.22
CA ILE A 3 -3.00 12.67 -4.28
C ILE A 3 -1.73 12.50 -3.44
N SER A 4 -1.86 12.59 -2.12
CA SER A 4 -0.79 12.32 -1.17
C SER A 4 -1.34 11.67 0.10
N ALA A 5 -0.65 10.63 0.56
CA ALA A 5 -0.91 9.98 1.84
C ALA A 5 -0.49 10.88 3.00
N GLU A 6 -1.27 10.82 4.06
CA GLU A 6 -1.04 11.46 5.35
C GLU A 6 -0.69 10.43 6.41
N THR A 7 -1.50 9.39 6.53
CA THR A 7 -1.29 8.27 7.46
C THR A 7 -1.59 6.94 6.79
N VAL A 8 -0.91 5.89 7.26
CA VAL A 8 -1.15 4.51 6.83
C VAL A 8 -1.33 3.66 8.08
N ARG A 9 -2.37 2.83 8.09
CA ARG A 9 -2.67 1.90 9.19
C ARG A 9 -3.10 0.55 8.64
N PHE A 10 -2.95 -0.48 9.45
CA PHE A 10 -3.19 -1.86 9.06
C PHE A 10 -4.18 -2.52 10.01
N ASP A 11 -5.03 -3.36 9.46
CA ASP A 11 -5.66 -4.45 10.20
C ASP A 11 -5.14 -5.81 9.66
N ASP A 12 -5.76 -6.90 10.09
CA ASP A 12 -5.34 -8.26 9.73
C ASP A 12 -5.31 -8.49 8.22
N HIS A 13 -6.19 -7.83 7.46
CA HIS A 13 -6.42 -8.11 6.03
C HIS A 13 -6.37 -6.89 5.12
N THR A 14 -6.35 -5.68 5.67
CA THR A 14 -6.54 -4.42 4.93
C THR A 14 -5.48 -3.40 5.32
N MET A 15 -4.89 -2.77 4.30
CA MET A 15 -4.14 -1.54 4.42
C MET A 15 -5.08 -0.36 4.22
N TRP A 16 -5.09 0.56 5.16
CA TRP A 16 -5.84 1.80 5.08
C TRP A 16 -4.87 2.96 4.90
N VAL A 17 -5.11 3.79 3.88
CA VAL A 17 -4.34 5.00 3.62
C VAL A 17 -5.28 6.19 3.73
N ASP A 18 -5.01 7.08 4.68
CA ASP A 18 -5.69 8.36 4.78
C ASP A 18 -4.93 9.37 3.91
N LEU A 19 -5.66 10.05 3.03
CA LEU A 19 -5.14 11.03 2.10
C LEU A 19 -5.32 12.44 2.67
N ARG A 20 -4.39 13.34 2.33
CA ARG A 20 -4.44 14.76 2.76
C ARG A 20 -5.68 15.52 2.27
N ASP A 21 -6.42 14.98 1.31
CA ASP A 21 -7.67 15.55 0.83
C ASP A 21 -8.91 15.06 1.60
N GLY A 22 -8.70 14.34 2.71
CA GLY A 22 -9.74 13.86 3.62
C GLY A 22 -10.38 12.53 3.21
N ARG A 23 -9.92 11.89 2.12
CA ARG A 23 -10.37 10.55 1.73
C ARG A 23 -9.59 9.48 2.47
N THR A 24 -10.23 8.35 2.76
CA THR A 24 -9.56 7.12 3.19
C THR A 24 -9.76 6.04 2.12
N ILE A 25 -8.69 5.38 1.73
CA ILE A 25 -8.72 4.22 0.84
C ILE A 25 -8.37 2.95 1.62
N GLY A 26 -9.19 1.92 1.47
CA GLY A 26 -8.93 0.57 1.99
C GLY A 26 -8.49 -0.34 0.86
N VAL A 27 -7.36 -1.02 1.04
CA VAL A 27 -6.78 -1.91 0.03
C VAL A 27 -6.50 -3.27 0.66
N PRO A 28 -6.98 -4.39 0.09
CA PRO A 28 -6.70 -5.72 0.62
C PRO A 28 -5.20 -6.01 0.62
N LEU A 29 -4.66 -6.51 1.73
CA LEU A 29 -3.27 -6.97 1.83
C LEU A 29 -2.98 -8.13 0.88
N ALA A 30 -3.99 -8.89 0.48
CA ALA A 30 -3.88 -9.94 -0.52
C ALA A 30 -3.33 -9.45 -1.87
N TRP A 31 -3.38 -8.14 -2.16
CA TRP A 31 -2.79 -7.55 -3.37
C TRP A 31 -1.27 -7.38 -3.28
N PHE A 32 -0.70 -7.49 -2.08
CA PHE A 32 0.71 -7.28 -1.79
C PHE A 32 1.22 -8.45 -0.95
N PRO A 33 1.61 -9.58 -1.59
CA PRO A 33 1.99 -10.79 -0.88
C PRO A 33 3.06 -10.56 0.21
N ARG A 34 4.00 -9.64 -0.01
CA ARG A 34 5.01 -9.28 1.00
C ARG A 34 4.39 -8.68 2.25
N LEU A 35 3.45 -7.74 2.10
CA LEU A 35 2.73 -7.15 3.23
C LEU A 35 1.76 -8.14 3.89
N LEU A 36 1.13 -9.02 3.10
CA LEU A 36 0.25 -10.07 3.63
C LEU A 36 0.98 -11.00 4.60
N HIS A 37 2.22 -11.37 4.27
CA HIS A 37 3.04 -12.26 5.09
C HIS A 37 3.89 -11.55 6.16
N ALA A 38 3.96 -10.21 6.11
CA ALA A 38 4.68 -9.42 7.10
C ALA A 38 3.99 -9.43 8.47
N THR A 39 4.78 -9.30 9.54
CA THR A 39 4.23 -9.11 10.90
C THR A 39 3.63 -7.72 11.07
N PRO A 40 2.74 -7.50 12.06
CA PRO A 40 2.18 -6.17 12.33
C PRO A 40 3.25 -5.09 12.52
N GLU A 41 4.36 -5.42 13.19
CA GLU A 41 5.49 -4.49 13.42
C GLU A 41 6.20 -4.13 12.11
N GLN A 42 6.40 -5.11 11.23
CA GLN A 42 6.99 -4.88 9.91
C GLN A 42 6.08 -4.01 9.04
N ARG A 43 4.76 -4.24 9.05
CA ARG A 43 3.79 -3.40 8.32
C ARG A 43 3.77 -1.97 8.87
N ALA A 44 3.86 -1.82 10.19
CA ALA A 44 3.89 -0.51 10.85
C ALA A 44 5.18 0.29 10.57
N ALA A 45 6.26 -0.36 10.13
CA ALA A 45 7.52 0.29 9.74
C ALA A 45 7.46 1.00 8.37
N VAL A 46 6.26 1.37 7.92
CA VAL A 46 6.04 2.09 6.66
C VAL A 46 6.65 3.49 6.72
N MET A 47 7.34 3.86 5.63
CA MET A 47 7.81 5.22 5.40
C MET A 47 7.02 5.86 4.26
N ILE A 48 6.36 6.96 4.57
CA ILE A 48 5.69 7.78 3.57
C ILE A 48 6.74 8.71 2.95
N SER A 49 6.90 8.65 1.63
CA SER A 49 7.82 9.56 0.91
C SER A 49 7.49 11.04 1.21
N PRO A 50 8.44 11.99 1.08
CA PRO A 50 8.18 13.41 1.33
C PRO A 50 7.03 14.01 0.50
N SER A 51 6.77 13.44 -0.68
CA SER A 51 5.66 13.84 -1.56
C SER A 51 4.30 13.25 -1.15
N GLY A 52 4.29 12.24 -0.28
CA GLY A 52 3.13 11.42 0.06
C GLY A 52 2.65 10.49 -1.05
N ARG A 53 3.38 10.37 -2.17
CA ARG A 53 2.94 9.59 -3.35
C ARG A 53 3.44 8.15 -3.36
N GLY A 54 4.48 7.85 -2.57
CA GLY A 54 5.01 6.51 -2.38
C GLY A 54 5.03 6.11 -0.91
N LEU A 55 4.82 4.82 -0.66
CA LEU A 55 4.99 4.12 0.60
C LEU A 55 6.14 3.12 0.44
N HIS A 56 7.07 3.10 1.39
CA HIS A 56 8.25 2.25 1.33
C HIS A 56 8.44 1.46 2.64
N TRP A 57 8.92 0.22 2.52
CA TRP A 57 9.34 -0.63 3.63
C TRP A 57 10.74 -1.16 3.41
N ASP A 58 11.73 -0.64 4.16
CA ASP A 58 13.13 -1.10 4.06
C ASP A 58 13.27 -2.60 4.37
N VAL A 59 12.60 -3.07 5.42
CA VAL A 59 12.73 -4.46 5.92
C VAL A 59 12.08 -5.47 4.96
N LEU A 60 11.07 -5.03 4.20
CA LEU A 60 10.31 -5.88 3.30
C LEU A 60 10.75 -5.72 1.83
N ASP A 61 11.62 -4.76 1.54
CA ASP A 61 12.03 -4.36 0.19
C ASP A 61 10.81 -4.10 -0.71
N GLU A 62 9.82 -3.38 -0.17
CA GLU A 62 8.51 -3.17 -0.79
C GLU A 62 8.22 -1.68 -1.01
N ASP A 63 7.73 -1.37 -2.21
CA ASP A 63 7.41 0.00 -2.67
C ASP A 63 6.01 0.05 -3.29
N ILE A 64 5.15 0.90 -2.74
CA ILE A 64 3.77 1.05 -3.20
C ILE A 64 3.48 2.48 -3.61
N SER A 65 2.90 2.65 -4.80
CA SER A 65 2.47 3.95 -5.33
C SER A 65 1.03 4.28 -4.88
N VAL A 66 0.86 5.38 -4.14
CA VAL A 66 -0.45 5.86 -3.67
C VAL A 66 -1.39 6.20 -4.83
N PRO A 67 -0.96 6.89 -5.91
CA PRO A 67 -1.77 7.02 -7.11
C PRO A 67 -2.13 5.66 -7.74
N GLY A 68 -1.20 4.71 -7.72
CA GLY A 68 -1.44 3.35 -8.23
C GLY A 68 -2.56 2.62 -7.47
N LEU A 69 -2.62 2.79 -6.15
CA LEU A 69 -3.71 2.24 -5.33
C LEU A 69 -5.08 2.75 -5.77
N LEU A 70 -5.21 4.05 -6.07
CA LEU A 70 -6.46 4.65 -6.56
C LEU A 70 -6.85 4.15 -7.97
N GLU A 71 -5.86 3.76 -8.76
CA GLU A 71 -6.05 3.16 -10.08
C GLU A 71 -6.35 1.65 -10.02
N GLY A 72 -6.40 1.06 -8.81
CA GLY A 72 -6.58 -0.38 -8.61
C GLY A 72 -5.35 -1.22 -8.98
N ARG A 73 -4.17 -0.61 -9.05
CA ARG A 73 -2.90 -1.30 -9.32
C ARG A 73 -2.31 -1.81 -8.01
N GLY A 74 -2.49 -3.10 -7.74
CA GLY A 74 -1.75 -3.85 -6.72
C GLY A 74 -0.34 -4.24 -7.18
N ASP A 75 0.40 -5.01 -6.38
CA ASP A 75 1.63 -5.66 -6.83
C ASP A 75 1.27 -6.71 -7.90
N LEU A 76 1.29 -6.28 -9.16
CA LEU A 76 0.99 -7.12 -10.32
C LEU A 76 2.12 -8.11 -10.64
N THR A 77 3.20 -8.15 -9.85
CA THR A 77 4.33 -9.03 -10.13
C THR A 77 3.97 -10.52 -9.94
N SER A 78 2.86 -10.84 -9.25
CA SER A 78 2.42 -12.24 -9.05
C SER A 78 1.06 -12.62 -9.63
N ALA A 79 0.35 -11.73 -10.34
CA ALA A 79 -0.97 -12.05 -10.87
C ALA A 79 -1.10 -11.86 -12.38
N ARG A 80 -0.13 -12.40 -13.14
CA ARG A 80 -0.45 -12.90 -14.48
C ARG A 80 -1.07 -14.29 -14.37
N SER A 81 -2.23 -14.38 -13.73
CA SER A 81 -3.08 -15.56 -13.90
C SER A 81 -3.78 -15.40 -15.25
N THR A 82 -3.30 -16.15 -16.23
CA THR A 82 -3.97 -16.44 -17.50
C THR A 82 -5.44 -16.77 -17.25
N ALA A 83 -6.35 -15.90 -17.68
CA ALA A 83 -7.71 -16.29 -18.00
C ALA A 83 -7.70 -16.82 -19.44
N ALA A 84 -7.98 -18.11 -19.58
CA ALA A 84 -8.22 -18.81 -20.83
C ALA A 84 -9.62 -18.51 -21.38
#